data_AF-A0A6J6FRR4-F1
#
_entry.id   AF-A0A6J6FRR4-F1
#
_cell.length_a   1.000
_cell.length_b   1.000
_cell.length_c   1.000
_cell.angle_alpha   90.00
_cell.angle_beta   90.00
_cell.angle_gamma   90.00
#
_symmetry.space_group_name_H-M   'P 1'
#
loop_
_entity.id
_entity.type
_entity.pdbx_description
1 polymer ?
#
loop_
_entity_poly.entity_id
_entity_poly.type
_entity_poly.pdbx_seq_one_letter_code
_entity_poly.pdbx_strand_id
1 'polypeptide(L)'
;MVEEALSRDNFLNVKGAPQIRPNTPVKTKPMQSVGLLTRKTEQAHMFYGMEGVARSDERRFAMGVLASALGGGMSSRLFQEIREKRGLAYSVYAYAQQFAGSGQIGFYAGCNPAKAIEVVEIIREVLADVAENGMSHEEIERAKGAVRGSLVLSQEDSGSRMSRIGKNEIVYGQIMGFDDILKAISRVNSTDVREIANEYLTKSPTLALVGPFKSESKFEKVLQS
;
A
#
# COMPACT_ATOMS: atom_id res chain seq x y z
N MET A 1 -13.12 -6.08 36.92
CA MET A 1 -13.21 -7.13 35.87
C MET A 1 -11.92 -7.27 35.06
N VAL A 2 -11.44 -6.26 34.33
CA VAL A 2 -10.18 -6.39 33.53
C VAL A 2 -8.94 -6.49 34.42
N GLU A 3 -8.78 -5.59 35.39
CA GLU A 3 -7.64 -5.67 36.34
C GLU A 3 -7.65 -6.97 37.13
N GLU A 4 -8.83 -7.39 37.58
CA GLU A 4 -9.02 -8.66 38.30
C GLU A 4 -8.62 -9.86 37.43
N ALA A 5 -9.01 -9.88 36.15
CA ALA A 5 -8.63 -10.94 35.21
C ALA A 5 -7.12 -10.96 34.95
N LEU A 6 -6.49 -9.80 34.72
CA LEU A 6 -5.04 -9.69 34.49
C LEU A 6 -4.23 -9.98 35.76
N SER A 7 -4.81 -9.81 36.94
CA SER A 7 -4.14 -10.13 38.21
C SER A 7 -4.05 -11.63 38.49
N ARG A 8 -4.96 -12.46 37.93
CA ARG A 8 -5.03 -13.91 38.21
C ARG A 8 -3.75 -14.66 37.88
N ASP A 9 -3.04 -14.24 36.83
CA ASP A 9 -1.79 -14.87 36.40
C ASP A 9 -0.55 -14.02 36.72
N ASN A 10 -0.64 -13.11 37.70
CA ASN A 10 0.42 -12.18 38.08
C ASN A 10 0.88 -11.24 36.94
N PHE A 11 0.08 -11.07 35.88
CA PHE A 11 0.47 -10.26 34.73
C PHE A 11 0.74 -8.79 35.11
N LEU A 12 -0.06 -8.25 36.02
CA LEU A 12 0.13 -6.88 36.55
C LEU A 12 1.31 -6.74 37.52
N ASN A 13 1.89 -7.84 38.01
CA ASN A 13 3.02 -7.85 38.94
C ASN A 13 4.37 -7.70 38.21
N VAL A 14 4.39 -7.92 36.89
CA VAL A 14 5.58 -7.74 36.06
C VAL A 14 5.73 -6.26 35.70
N LYS A 15 6.64 -5.55 36.38
CA LYS A 15 7.05 -4.21 35.98
C LYS A 15 8.15 -4.30 34.93
N GLY A 16 7.87 -3.78 33.73
CA GLY A 16 8.85 -3.63 32.65
C GLY A 16 8.68 -2.28 31.97
N ALA A 17 9.78 -1.63 31.60
CA ALA A 17 9.72 -0.48 30.72
C ALA A 17 9.28 -0.94 29.32
N PRO A 18 8.40 -0.21 28.62
CA PRO A 18 8.01 -0.55 27.26
C PRO A 18 9.25 -0.61 26.37
N GLN A 19 9.45 -1.76 25.70
CA GLN A 19 10.52 -1.92 24.72
C GLN A 19 10.01 -1.39 23.38
N ILE A 20 10.29 -0.11 23.11
CA ILE A 20 9.90 0.53 21.86
C ILE A 20 10.75 -0.07 20.73
N ARG A 21 10.09 -0.65 19.72
CA ARG A 21 10.80 -1.16 18.54
C ARG A 21 11.45 0.01 17.79
N PRO A 22 12.77 -0.04 17.51
CA PRO A 22 13.43 1.02 16.78
C PRO A 22 12.85 1.13 15.37
N ASN A 23 12.71 2.36 14.89
CA ASN A 23 12.32 2.67 13.51
C ASN A 23 13.54 2.97 12.64
N THR A 24 14.70 2.39 12.97
CA THR A 24 15.95 2.61 12.23
C THR A 24 15.76 2.22 10.77
N PRO A 25 16.10 3.09 9.81
CA PRO A 25 15.99 2.78 8.40
C PRO A 25 16.68 1.46 8.05
N VAL A 26 15.95 0.57 7.41
CA VAL A 26 16.46 -0.73 6.96
C VAL A 26 16.87 -0.60 5.51
N LYS A 27 18.17 -0.72 5.24
CA LYS A 27 18.66 -0.82 3.86
C LYS A 27 18.50 -2.26 3.39
N THR A 28 17.67 -2.47 2.39
CA THR A 28 17.56 -3.77 1.71
C THR A 28 18.63 -3.89 0.64
N LYS A 29 19.11 -5.12 0.40
CA LYS A 29 19.93 -5.40 -0.79
C LYS A 29 19.02 -5.48 -2.00
N PRO A 30 19.49 -5.09 -3.20
CA PRO A 30 18.74 -5.32 -4.44
C PRO A 30 18.34 -6.80 -4.54
N MET A 31 17.05 -7.08 -4.63
CA MET A 31 16.52 -8.41 -4.93
C MET A 31 16.21 -8.53 -6.42
N GLN A 32 15.98 -9.76 -6.88
CA GLN A 32 15.56 -10.04 -8.26
C GLN A 32 14.32 -9.21 -8.62
N SER A 33 14.38 -8.49 -9.75
CA SER A 33 13.31 -7.59 -10.18
C SER A 33 12.05 -8.32 -10.63
N VAL A 34 12.15 -9.59 -11.02
CA VAL A 34 11.02 -10.44 -11.39
C VAL A 34 11.09 -11.74 -10.61
N GLY A 35 9.96 -12.23 -10.10
CA GLY A 35 9.84 -13.58 -9.57
C GLY A 35 8.61 -14.26 -10.12
N LEU A 36 8.76 -15.45 -10.70
CA LEU A 36 7.66 -16.23 -11.28
C LEU A 36 7.43 -17.54 -10.52
N LEU A 37 6.20 -17.71 -10.06
CA LEU A 37 5.67 -19.00 -9.62
C LEU A 37 4.78 -19.59 -10.71
N THR A 38 5.32 -20.54 -11.48
CA THR A 38 4.55 -21.22 -12.54
C THR A 38 3.45 -22.09 -11.94
N ARG A 39 2.18 -21.76 -12.26
CA ARG A 39 1.01 -22.57 -11.91
C ARG A 39 0.00 -22.58 -13.04
N LYS A 40 -0.59 -23.74 -13.31
CA LYS A 40 -1.72 -23.88 -14.25
C LYS A 40 -2.95 -23.23 -13.63
N THR A 41 -3.26 -22.02 -14.09
CA THR A 41 -4.34 -21.16 -13.56
C THR A 41 -4.98 -20.44 -14.74
N GLU A 42 -6.29 -20.16 -14.62
CA GLU A 42 -7.04 -19.42 -15.65
C GLU A 42 -6.73 -17.92 -15.64
N GLN A 43 -6.22 -17.41 -14.51
CA GLN A 43 -5.77 -16.03 -14.36
C GLN A 43 -4.28 -15.98 -14.04
N ALA A 44 -3.62 -14.96 -14.56
CA ALA A 44 -2.33 -14.52 -14.07
C ALA A 44 -2.56 -13.49 -12.95
N HIS A 45 -1.90 -13.72 -11.82
CA HIS A 45 -1.86 -12.80 -10.69
C HIS A 45 -0.50 -12.11 -10.68
N MET A 46 -0.50 -10.78 -10.63
CA MET A 46 0.72 -9.99 -10.59
C MET A 46 0.71 -9.04 -9.41
N PHE A 47 1.85 -8.91 -8.77
CA PHE A 47 2.15 -7.94 -7.73
C PHE A 47 3.32 -7.11 -8.22
N TYR A 48 3.03 -5.88 -8.63
CA TYR A 48 4.01 -4.89 -9.03
C TYR A 48 4.21 -3.94 -7.85
N GLY A 49 5.44 -3.71 -7.39
CA GLY A 49 5.65 -2.86 -6.22
C GLY A 49 7.07 -2.35 -6.09
N MET A 50 7.23 -1.39 -5.21
CA MET A 50 8.51 -0.75 -4.88
C MET A 50 8.54 -0.41 -3.39
N GLU A 51 9.69 0.05 -2.95
CA GLU A 51 9.81 0.66 -1.64
C GLU A 51 8.80 1.79 -1.46
N GLY A 52 8.34 1.94 -0.23
CA GLY A 52 7.50 3.04 0.21
C GLY A 52 8.01 3.59 1.53
N VAL A 53 7.24 4.49 2.11
CA VAL A 53 7.64 5.18 3.34
C VAL A 53 7.52 4.27 4.57
N ALA A 54 8.45 4.43 5.51
CA ALA A 54 8.41 3.74 6.78
C ALA A 54 7.21 4.18 7.64
N ARG A 55 6.84 3.37 8.63
CA ARG A 55 5.66 3.66 9.47
C ARG A 55 5.82 4.94 10.31
N SER A 56 7.06 5.34 10.59
CA SER A 56 7.40 6.55 11.34
C SER A 56 7.57 7.78 10.46
N ASP A 57 7.52 7.63 9.14
CA ASP A 57 7.60 8.77 8.21
C ASP A 57 6.25 9.51 8.22
N GLU A 58 6.26 10.81 8.46
CA GLU A 58 5.05 11.65 8.46
C GLU A 58 4.36 11.66 7.08
N ARG A 59 5.11 11.39 6.01
CA ARG A 59 4.61 11.27 4.63
C ARG A 59 3.73 10.03 4.42
N ARG A 60 3.60 9.14 5.41
CA ARG A 60 2.74 7.93 5.35
C ARG A 60 1.28 8.20 5.02
N PHE A 61 0.76 9.37 5.39
CA PHE A 61 -0.62 9.75 5.05
C PHE A 61 -0.75 10.07 3.57
N ALA A 62 0.19 10.83 3.02
CA ALA A 62 0.23 11.13 1.59
C ALA A 62 0.47 9.85 0.75
N MET A 63 1.32 8.92 1.21
CA MET A 63 1.47 7.59 0.58
C MET A 63 0.14 6.80 0.58
N GLY A 64 -0.62 6.85 1.68
CA GLY A 64 -1.94 6.20 1.76
C GLY A 64 -2.97 6.83 0.81
N VAL A 65 -2.98 8.16 0.70
CA VAL A 65 -3.83 8.89 -0.26
C VAL A 65 -3.44 8.55 -1.69
N LEU A 66 -2.14 8.53 -2.01
CA LEU A 66 -1.61 8.15 -3.33
C LEU A 66 -2.04 6.73 -3.72
N ALA A 67 -1.88 5.75 -2.83
CA ALA A 67 -2.33 4.38 -3.07
C ALA A 67 -3.85 4.32 -3.29
N SER A 68 -4.64 5.08 -2.51
CA SER A 68 -6.10 5.14 -2.70
C SER A 68 -6.49 5.76 -4.05
N ALA A 69 -5.78 6.80 -4.49
CA ALA A 69 -6.03 7.46 -5.78
C ALA A 69 -5.65 6.56 -6.97
N LEU A 70 -4.59 5.76 -6.83
CA LEU A 70 -4.11 4.84 -7.87
C LEU A 70 -4.96 3.56 -7.96
N GLY A 71 -5.38 2.98 -6.85
CA GLY A 71 -6.05 1.67 -6.84
C GLY A 71 -6.98 1.40 -5.66
N GLY A 72 -7.48 2.42 -4.96
CA GLY A 72 -8.32 2.27 -3.77
C GLY A 72 -9.80 1.98 -4.01
N GLY A 73 -10.26 1.98 -5.26
CA GLY A 73 -11.67 1.76 -5.59
C GLY A 73 -11.98 1.93 -7.08
N MET A 74 -13.27 1.85 -7.44
CA MET A 74 -13.69 1.87 -8.85
C MET A 74 -13.35 3.17 -9.58
N SER A 75 -13.22 4.26 -8.84
CA SER A 75 -12.93 5.58 -9.36
C SER A 75 -11.43 5.90 -9.47
N SER A 76 -10.57 4.97 -9.03
CA SER A 76 -9.11 5.10 -9.02
C SER A 76 -8.49 4.92 -10.42
N ARG A 77 -7.32 5.53 -10.63
CA ARG A 77 -6.73 5.65 -11.97
C ARG A 77 -6.45 4.29 -12.62
N LEU A 78 -5.83 3.35 -11.91
CA LEU A 78 -5.54 2.01 -12.47
C LEU A 78 -6.81 1.20 -12.73
N PHE A 79 -7.83 1.33 -11.87
CA PHE A 79 -9.10 0.68 -12.12
C PHE A 79 -9.74 1.22 -13.41
N GLN A 80 -9.74 2.54 -13.58
CA GLN A 80 -10.28 3.18 -14.78
C GLN A 80 -9.50 2.76 -16.04
N GLU A 81 -8.16 2.78 -16.01
CA GLU A 81 -7.34 2.46 -17.17
C GLU A 81 -7.38 0.97 -17.55
N ILE A 82 -7.33 0.07 -16.57
CA ILE A 82 -7.17 -1.38 -16.81
C ILE A 82 -8.53 -2.07 -16.90
N ARG A 83 -9.46 -1.76 -15.98
CA ARG A 83 -10.75 -2.46 -15.88
C ARG A 83 -11.84 -1.76 -16.69
N GLU A 84 -12.03 -0.45 -16.49
CA GLU A 84 -13.16 0.26 -17.13
C GLU A 84 -12.93 0.49 -18.63
N LYS A 85 -11.80 1.09 -19.00
CA LYS A 85 -11.52 1.48 -20.39
C LYS A 85 -11.13 0.29 -21.28
N ARG A 86 -10.40 -0.69 -20.74
CA ARG A 86 -9.77 -1.77 -21.53
C ARG A 86 -10.26 -3.17 -21.20
N GLY A 87 -10.96 -3.37 -20.07
CA GLY A 87 -11.50 -4.69 -19.68
C GLY A 87 -10.44 -5.78 -19.50
N LEU A 88 -9.19 -5.43 -19.17
CA LEU A 88 -8.06 -6.37 -19.18
C LEU A 88 -7.97 -7.22 -17.91
N ALA A 89 -8.46 -6.70 -16.78
CA ALA A 89 -8.37 -7.36 -15.48
C ALA A 89 -9.70 -7.28 -14.73
N TYR A 90 -10.00 -8.34 -13.98
CA TYR A 90 -11.19 -8.37 -13.12
C TYR A 90 -10.94 -7.67 -11.79
N SER A 91 -9.76 -7.87 -11.24
CA SER A 91 -9.33 -7.31 -9.95
C SER A 91 -8.08 -6.47 -10.16
N VAL A 92 -8.17 -5.20 -9.79
CA VAL A 92 -7.03 -4.26 -9.77
C VAL A 92 -7.15 -3.44 -8.49
N TYR A 93 -6.07 -3.37 -7.71
CA TYR A 93 -6.03 -2.50 -6.54
C TYR A 93 -4.59 -2.09 -6.21
N ALA A 94 -4.47 -1.06 -5.37
CA ALA A 94 -3.20 -0.61 -4.84
C ALA A 94 -3.25 -0.59 -3.31
N TYR A 95 -2.09 -0.76 -2.68
CA TYR A 95 -1.95 -0.71 -1.25
C TYR A 95 -0.62 -0.08 -0.86
N ALA A 96 -0.61 0.60 0.28
CA ALA A 96 0.60 1.03 0.97
C ALA A 96 0.70 0.25 2.28
N GLN A 97 1.85 -0.38 2.52
CA GLN A 97 2.14 -1.07 3.78
C GLN A 97 3.41 -0.50 4.38
N GLN A 98 3.32 -0.04 5.63
CA GLN A 98 4.46 0.56 6.32
C GLN A 98 4.96 -0.35 7.44
N PHE A 99 6.28 -0.51 7.51
CA PHE A 99 6.99 -1.31 8.51
C PHE A 99 7.96 -0.45 9.32
N ALA A 100 8.62 -1.06 10.30
CA ALA A 100 9.68 -0.39 11.06
C ALA A 100 10.90 -0.21 10.14
N GLY A 101 11.30 1.03 9.89
CA GLY A 101 12.49 1.33 9.10
C GLY A 101 12.37 1.19 7.57
N SER A 102 11.23 0.72 7.03
CA SER A 102 10.95 0.71 5.58
C SER A 102 9.45 0.52 5.33
N GLY A 103 9.01 0.57 4.08
CA GLY A 103 7.65 0.33 3.66
C GLY A 103 7.59 -0.15 2.21
N GLN A 104 6.38 -0.39 1.72
CA GLN A 104 6.13 -0.70 0.31
C GLN A 104 4.86 -0.02 -0.18
N ILE A 105 4.86 0.32 -1.46
CA ILE A 105 3.65 0.56 -2.24
C ILE A 105 3.55 -0.53 -3.30
N GLY A 106 2.38 -1.16 -3.39
CA GLY A 106 2.13 -2.30 -4.24
C GLY A 106 0.84 -2.15 -5.03
N PHE A 107 0.83 -2.79 -6.19
CA PHE A 107 -0.21 -2.77 -7.20
C PHE A 107 -0.48 -4.21 -7.60
N TYR A 108 -1.72 -4.64 -7.44
CA TYR A 108 -2.13 -5.98 -7.80
C TYR A 108 -3.02 -5.93 -9.04
N ALA A 109 -2.84 -6.89 -9.93
CA ALA A 109 -3.81 -7.19 -10.98
C ALA A 109 -4.01 -8.70 -11.16
N GLY A 110 -5.27 -9.09 -11.39
CA GLY A 110 -5.66 -10.43 -11.82
C GLY A 110 -6.28 -10.37 -13.21
N CYS A 111 -5.60 -10.93 -14.21
CA CYS A 111 -5.98 -10.82 -15.62
C CYS A 111 -5.88 -12.15 -16.37
N ASN A 112 -6.37 -12.19 -17.61
CA ASN A 112 -6.08 -13.31 -18.51
C ASN A 112 -4.55 -13.39 -18.75
N PRO A 113 -3.90 -14.57 -18.68
CA PRO A 113 -2.47 -14.72 -18.91
C PRO A 113 -1.96 -14.11 -20.23
N ALA A 114 -2.78 -14.13 -21.28
CA ALA A 114 -2.44 -13.53 -22.58
C ALA A 114 -2.31 -11.99 -22.53
N LYS A 115 -2.89 -11.35 -21.50
CA LYS A 115 -2.90 -9.91 -21.30
C LYS A 115 -1.91 -9.43 -20.23
N ALA A 116 -1.16 -10.33 -19.61
CA ALA A 116 -0.34 -9.99 -18.45
C ALA A 116 0.75 -8.95 -18.74
N ILE A 117 1.38 -9.01 -19.91
CA ILE A 117 2.40 -8.04 -20.33
C ILE A 117 1.78 -6.65 -20.51
N GLU A 118 0.67 -6.57 -21.25
CA GLU A 118 -0.06 -5.33 -21.52
C GLU A 118 -0.52 -4.66 -20.21
N VAL A 119 -0.98 -5.44 -19.22
CA VAL A 119 -1.36 -4.91 -17.90
C VAL A 119 -0.16 -4.34 -17.14
N VAL A 120 0.99 -5.01 -17.17
CA VAL A 120 2.22 -4.48 -16.53
C VAL A 120 2.67 -3.19 -17.20
N GLU A 121 2.63 -3.11 -18.53
CA GLU A 121 2.95 -1.89 -19.30
C GLU A 121 2.04 -0.73 -18.88
N ILE A 122 0.72 -0.95 -18.80
CA ILE A 122 -0.23 0.09 -18.37
C ILE A 122 0.04 0.54 -16.93
N ILE A 123 0.34 -0.39 -16.01
CA ILE A 123 0.72 0.00 -14.64
C ILE A 123 1.92 0.93 -14.69
N ARG A 124 2.97 0.58 -15.43
CA ARG A 124 4.19 1.39 -15.55
C ARG A 124 3.91 2.77 -16.15
N GLU A 125 3.15 2.84 -17.23
CA GLU A 125 2.77 4.10 -17.89
C GLU A 125 2.00 5.02 -16.94
N VAL A 126 1.00 4.49 -16.24
CA VAL A 126 0.20 5.27 -15.28
C VAL A 126 1.06 5.78 -14.12
N LEU A 127 1.97 4.95 -13.60
CA LEU A 127 2.84 5.35 -12.50
C LEU A 127 3.90 6.38 -12.93
N ALA A 128 4.43 6.25 -14.15
CA ALA A 128 5.35 7.22 -14.73
C ALA A 128 4.67 8.57 -14.94
N ASP A 129 3.46 8.58 -15.51
CA ASP A 129 2.66 9.79 -15.68
C ASP A 129 2.36 10.47 -14.34
N VAL A 130 1.97 9.72 -13.31
CA VAL A 130 1.73 10.27 -11.97
C VAL A 130 3.01 10.82 -11.33
N ALA A 131 4.16 10.19 -11.55
CA ALA A 131 5.44 10.65 -11.04
C ALA A 131 5.94 11.95 -11.72
N GLU A 132 5.63 12.13 -13.00
CA GLU A 132 6.06 13.29 -13.80
C GLU A 132 5.05 14.45 -13.69
N ASN A 133 3.80 14.16 -13.99
CA ASN A 133 2.71 15.14 -14.16
C ASN A 133 1.84 15.30 -12.91
N GLY A 134 1.94 14.39 -11.94
CA GLY A 134 1.13 14.40 -10.73
C GLY A 134 -0.31 13.91 -10.94
N MET A 135 -1.15 14.19 -9.94
CA MET A 135 -2.57 13.86 -9.96
C MET A 135 -3.42 15.13 -9.96
N SER A 136 -4.61 15.04 -10.56
CA SER A 136 -5.59 16.13 -10.50
C SER A 136 -6.07 16.37 -9.07
N HIS A 137 -6.58 17.57 -8.82
CA HIS A 137 -7.16 17.92 -7.53
C HIS A 137 -8.34 16.99 -7.19
N GLU A 138 -9.17 16.65 -8.17
CA GLU A 138 -10.36 15.82 -8.03
C GLU A 138 -10.02 14.36 -7.70
N GLU A 139 -8.91 13.83 -8.21
CA GLU A 139 -8.42 12.50 -7.82
C GLU A 139 -7.96 12.49 -6.37
N ILE A 140 -7.21 13.51 -5.96
CA ILE A 140 -6.68 13.61 -4.59
C ILE A 140 -7.82 13.78 -3.59
N GLU A 141 -8.78 14.67 -3.86
CA GLU A 141 -9.91 14.89 -2.95
C GLU A 141 -10.83 13.66 -2.86
N ARG A 142 -11.09 12.96 -3.97
CA ARG A 142 -11.82 11.68 -3.92
C ARG A 142 -11.07 10.63 -3.10
N ALA A 143 -9.76 10.51 -3.28
CA ALA A 143 -8.94 9.56 -2.52
C ALA A 143 -8.93 9.89 -1.03
N LYS A 144 -8.77 11.17 -0.66
CA LYS A 144 -8.87 11.64 0.74
C LYS A 144 -10.24 11.31 1.33
N GLY A 145 -11.31 11.57 0.57
CA GLY A 145 -12.67 11.21 0.96
C GLY A 145 -12.83 9.71 1.21
N ALA A 146 -12.33 8.87 0.31
CA ALA A 146 -12.39 7.41 0.43
C ALA A 146 -11.62 6.89 1.65
N VAL A 147 -10.39 7.36 1.88
CA VAL A 147 -9.56 6.96 3.04
C VAL A 147 -10.24 7.39 4.34
N ARG A 148 -10.75 8.63 4.42
CA ARG A 148 -11.45 9.13 5.61
C ARG A 148 -12.75 8.38 5.86
N GLY A 149 -13.54 8.14 4.82
CA GLY A 149 -14.79 7.38 4.91
C GLY A 149 -14.57 5.96 5.42
N SER A 150 -13.59 5.25 4.84
CA SER A 150 -13.21 3.90 5.30
C SER A 150 -12.77 3.90 6.77
N LEU A 151 -11.97 4.90 7.17
CA LEU A 151 -11.53 5.04 8.56
C LEU A 151 -12.71 5.30 9.53
N VAL A 152 -13.68 6.12 9.14
CA VAL A 152 -14.89 6.38 9.95
C VAL A 152 -15.74 5.12 10.07
N LEU A 153 -16.02 4.43 8.96
CA LEU A 153 -16.81 3.19 8.98
C LEU A 153 -16.15 2.10 9.83
N SER A 154 -14.81 2.01 9.82
CA SER A 154 -14.08 1.04 10.65
C SER A 154 -14.28 1.23 12.16
N GLN A 155 -14.80 2.38 12.60
CA GLN A 155 -15.05 2.64 14.03
C GLN A 155 -16.37 2.03 14.54
N GLU A 156 -17.22 1.50 13.67
CA GLU A 156 -18.45 0.82 14.07
C GLU A 156 -18.16 -0.58 14.66
N ASP A 157 -17.04 -1.18 14.27
CA ASP A 157 -16.62 -2.50 14.73
C ASP A 157 -15.68 -2.42 15.95
N SER A 158 -16.08 -3.07 17.05
CA SER A 158 -15.28 -3.11 18.28
C SER A 158 -13.95 -3.85 18.08
N GLY A 159 -13.91 -4.86 17.21
CA GLY A 159 -12.69 -5.58 16.85
C GLY A 159 -11.67 -4.66 16.17
N SER A 160 -12.11 -3.89 15.19
CA SER A 160 -11.31 -2.89 14.48
C SER A 160 -10.78 -1.81 15.42
N ARG A 161 -11.59 -1.34 16.37
CA ARG A 161 -11.16 -0.40 17.41
C ARG A 161 -10.07 -1.00 18.31
N MET A 162 -10.27 -2.22 18.81
CA MET A 162 -9.28 -2.90 19.65
C MET A 162 -7.97 -3.16 18.90
N SER A 163 -8.05 -3.62 17.65
CA SER A 163 -6.90 -3.84 16.79
C SER A 163 -6.11 -2.53 16.56
N ARG A 164 -6.80 -1.41 16.32
CA ARG A 164 -6.15 -0.09 16.17
C ARG A 164 -5.44 0.35 17.44
N ILE A 165 -6.07 0.20 18.61
CA ILE A 165 -5.45 0.56 19.90
C ILE A 165 -4.20 -0.31 20.14
N GLY A 166 -4.34 -1.63 20.03
CA GLY A 166 -3.22 -2.56 20.23
C GLY A 166 -2.08 -2.33 19.23
N LYS A 167 -2.41 -2.11 17.95
CA LYS A 167 -1.41 -1.76 16.93
C LYS A 167 -0.70 -0.47 17.30
N ASN A 168 -1.42 0.58 17.66
CA ASN A 168 -0.81 1.87 17.98
C ASN A 168 0.14 1.77 19.18
N GLU A 169 -0.25 1.02 20.21
CA GLU A 169 0.59 0.76 21.39
C GLU A 169 1.87 0.02 20.99
N ILE A 170 1.75 -1.10 20.26
CA ILE A 170 2.90 -1.93 19.85
C ILE A 170 3.82 -1.21 18.86
N VAL A 171 3.24 -0.38 17.99
CA VAL A 171 3.94 0.19 16.83
C VAL A 171 4.53 1.56 17.13
N TYR A 172 3.75 2.44 17.77
CA TYR A 172 4.11 3.85 17.98
C TYR A 172 4.40 4.17 19.44
N GLY A 173 3.99 3.31 20.39
CA GLY A 173 4.06 3.61 21.83
C GLY A 173 3.13 4.76 22.26
N GLN A 174 2.24 5.19 21.35
CA GLN A 174 1.26 6.23 21.58
C GLN A 174 0.03 5.98 20.73
N ILE A 175 -1.13 6.31 21.26
CA ILE A 175 -2.40 6.22 20.54
C ILE A 175 -2.68 7.57 19.89
N MET A 176 -2.42 7.69 18.59
CA MET A 176 -2.84 8.87 17.84
C MET A 176 -4.37 8.99 17.87
N GLY A 177 -4.84 10.18 18.24
CA GLY A 177 -6.26 10.50 18.29
C GLY A 177 -6.92 10.27 16.94
N PHE A 178 -8.16 9.80 16.95
CA PHE A 178 -8.91 9.56 15.72
C PHE A 178 -9.05 10.84 14.88
N ASP A 179 -9.35 11.97 15.53
CA ASP A 179 -9.45 13.28 14.87
C ASP A 179 -8.11 13.76 14.32
N ASP A 180 -7.00 13.43 14.97
CA ASP A 180 -5.67 13.80 14.49
C ASP A 180 -5.30 13.02 13.23
N ILE A 181 -5.67 11.75 13.16
CA ILE A 181 -5.52 10.94 11.93
C ILE A 181 -6.35 11.56 10.79
N LEU A 182 -7.61 11.91 11.06
CA LEU A 182 -8.47 12.56 10.06
C LEU A 182 -7.91 13.91 9.60
N LYS A 183 -7.37 14.72 10.52
CA LYS A 183 -6.70 15.99 10.20
C LYS A 183 -5.45 15.76 9.36
N ALA A 184 -4.63 14.78 9.71
CA ALA A 184 -3.42 14.45 8.95
C ALA A 184 -3.75 14.05 7.50
N ILE A 185 -4.77 13.20 7.29
CA ILE A 185 -5.25 12.85 5.95
C ILE A 185 -5.82 14.08 5.21
N SER A 186 -6.57 14.93 5.91
CA SER A 186 -7.20 16.11 5.30
C SER A 186 -6.19 17.18 4.87
N ARG A 187 -5.02 17.25 5.54
CA ARG A 187 -3.93 18.18 5.22
C ARG A 187 -3.12 17.78 4.00
N VAL A 188 -3.20 16.51 3.57
CA VAL A 188 -2.51 16.04 2.36
C VAL A 188 -2.94 16.91 1.18
N ASN A 189 -1.95 17.50 0.51
CA ASN A 189 -2.12 18.36 -0.64
C ASN A 189 -1.41 17.79 -1.88
N SER A 190 -1.58 18.44 -3.03
CA SER A 190 -1.01 18.00 -4.31
C SER A 190 0.51 17.96 -4.34
N THR A 191 1.18 18.84 -3.60
CA THR A 191 2.65 18.85 -3.48
C THR A 191 3.11 17.60 -2.75
N ASP A 192 2.51 17.27 -1.59
CA ASP A 192 2.88 16.07 -0.82
C ASP A 192 2.73 14.78 -1.65
N VAL A 193 1.63 14.69 -2.41
CA VAL A 193 1.35 13.54 -3.28
C VAL A 193 2.36 13.47 -4.42
N ARG A 194 2.68 14.60 -5.06
CA ARG A 194 3.63 14.67 -6.16
C ARG A 194 5.05 14.33 -5.72
N GLU A 195 5.50 14.84 -4.57
CA GLU A 195 6.82 14.54 -4.02
C GLU A 195 7.00 13.04 -3.78
N ILE A 196 6.04 12.41 -3.11
CA ILE A 196 6.07 10.95 -2.88
C ILE A 196 5.98 10.18 -4.21
N ALA A 197 5.12 10.62 -5.12
CA ALA A 197 4.98 9.97 -6.42
C ALA A 197 6.32 9.96 -7.18
N ASN A 198 6.99 11.12 -7.23
CA ASN A 198 8.28 11.27 -7.89
C ASN A 198 9.41 10.48 -7.21
N GLU A 199 9.41 10.46 -5.88
CA GLU A 199 10.42 9.78 -5.07
C GLU A 199 10.32 8.26 -5.16
N TYR A 200 9.11 7.69 -5.25
CA TYR A 200 8.92 6.24 -5.10
C TYR A 200 8.42 5.51 -6.35
N LEU A 201 7.46 6.05 -7.12
CA LEU A 201 6.67 5.25 -8.08
C LEU A 201 7.45 4.68 -9.28
N THR A 202 8.65 5.19 -9.56
CA THR A 202 9.50 4.73 -10.66
C THR A 202 10.83 4.14 -10.18
N LYS A 203 11.03 4.01 -8.87
CA LYS A 203 12.31 3.55 -8.30
C LYS A 203 12.27 2.05 -7.98
N SER A 204 13.19 1.30 -8.59
CA SER A 204 13.46 -0.11 -8.26
C SER A 204 12.21 -1.00 -8.23
N PRO A 205 11.40 -1.04 -9.30
CA PRO A 205 10.20 -1.86 -9.32
C PRO A 205 10.54 -3.35 -9.25
N THR A 206 9.71 -4.08 -8.52
CA THR A 206 9.75 -5.54 -8.40
C THR A 206 8.40 -6.10 -8.86
N LEU A 207 8.42 -7.20 -9.60
CA LEU A 207 7.24 -7.87 -10.13
C LEU A 207 7.22 -9.33 -9.68
N ALA A 208 6.25 -9.70 -8.86
CA ALA A 208 5.97 -11.11 -8.56
C ALA A 208 4.76 -11.60 -9.37
N LEU A 209 4.87 -12.77 -9.97
CA LEU A 209 3.88 -13.35 -10.87
C LEU A 209 3.50 -14.76 -10.42
N VAL A 210 2.21 -15.07 -10.44
CA VAL A 210 1.67 -16.43 -10.34
C VAL A 210 0.82 -16.67 -11.58
N GLY A 211 1.19 -17.64 -12.41
CA GLY A 211 0.47 -17.89 -13.65
C GLY A 211 1.09 -18.98 -14.52
N PRO A 212 0.46 -19.33 -15.65
CA PRO A 212 0.90 -20.41 -16.53
C PRO A 212 2.04 -19.98 -17.47
N PHE A 213 3.05 -19.27 -16.94
CA PHE A 213 4.20 -18.80 -17.71
C PHE A 213 5.39 -19.76 -17.57
N LYS A 214 6.16 -19.91 -18.65
CA LYS A 214 7.35 -20.78 -18.69
C LYS A 214 8.66 -20.04 -18.38
N SER A 215 8.67 -18.71 -18.44
CA SER A 215 9.88 -17.90 -18.33
C SER A 215 9.55 -16.47 -17.91
N GLU A 216 10.45 -15.86 -17.14
CA GLU A 216 10.43 -14.48 -16.69
C GLU A 216 10.91 -13.48 -17.75
N SER A 217 11.63 -13.93 -18.79
CA SER A 217 12.38 -13.06 -19.71
C SER A 217 11.54 -11.97 -20.38
N LYS A 218 10.27 -12.25 -20.70
CA LYS A 218 9.37 -11.24 -21.28
C LYS A 218 9.04 -10.14 -20.28
N PHE A 219 8.84 -10.50 -19.01
CA PHE A 219 8.52 -9.58 -17.93
C PHE A 219 9.75 -8.78 -17.50
N GLU A 220 10.94 -9.38 -17.51
CA GLU A 220 12.21 -8.67 -17.26
C GLU A 220 12.43 -7.55 -18.27
N LYS A 221 12.21 -7.83 -19.57
CA LYS A 221 12.32 -6.82 -20.63
C LYS A 221 11.32 -5.67 -20.41
N VAL A 222 10.09 -6.01 -20.05
CA VAL A 222 9.04 -5.01 -19.77
C VAL A 222 9.38 -4.19 -18.55
N LEU A 223 10.07 -4.71 -17.53
CA LEU A 223 10.51 -3.88 -16.39
C LEU A 223 11.67 -2.94 -16.72
N GLN A 224 12.53 -3.32 -17.66
CA GLN A 224 13.75 -2.58 -18.02
C GLN A 224 13.54 -1.49 -19.09
N SER A 225 12.41 -1.53 -19.82
CA SER A 225 12.11 -0.63 -20.94
C SER A 225 11.61 0.73 -20.46
#